data_AF-A0A2V8I3S7-F1
#
_entry.id   AF-A0A2V8I3S7-F1
#
_cell.length_a   1.000
_cell.length_b   1.000
_cell.length_c   1.000
_cell.angle_alpha   90.00
_cell.angle_beta   90.00
_cell.angle_gamma   90.00
#
_symmetry.space_group_name_H-M   'P 1'
#
loop_
_entity.id
_entity.type
_entity.pdbx_description
1 polymer ?
#
loop_
_entity_poly.entity_id
_entity_poly.type
_entity_poly.pdbx_seq_one_letter_code
_entity_poly.pdbx_strand_id
1 'polypeptide(L)'
;MTAGPAKAYLLEHDSNASIKALNRLMKDKAEVYWAAKPFSAKNKLYSAGTMIVHGGAGIETKLQAIARELSVNFIAVNDRLNVQAYKLIPPRIGLYKSHVASMDEGWTRLIFENYEFSFTNILDKDIRAGGLRSKYDVIIIPGELSETQIIEGHRNGTVPPEFAGGIGEAGVQNLRDFVNEGGTLVTMDKATEFAAKQFALPVKNALEGVKPQDFYVPGSLLKIVLDTENPIAYGMPRETAAFVEQNAAFDVTGNAKAVGNYPLTNPLMSGWILGESKIFGKTAVVDVPVGRGRIILLSIRPQFRAQVRGTYKLLFNSVYYGPATLTTYE
;
A
#
# COMPACT_ATOMS: atom_id res chain seq x y z
N MET A 1 15.23 15.34 -39.68
CA MET A 1 14.71 16.23 -38.63
C MET A 1 15.04 15.62 -37.29
N THR A 2 16.06 16.13 -36.60
CA THR A 2 16.37 15.71 -35.23
C THR A 2 15.20 16.13 -34.36
N ALA A 3 14.37 15.15 -33.97
CA ALA A 3 13.31 15.41 -33.00
C ALA A 3 13.96 16.03 -31.75
N GLY A 4 13.44 17.16 -31.29
CA GLY A 4 13.90 17.80 -30.06
C GLY A 4 13.80 16.85 -28.86
N PRO A 5 14.38 17.22 -27.70
CA PRO A 5 14.33 16.38 -26.51
C PRO A 5 12.88 16.04 -26.16
N ALA A 6 12.65 14.81 -25.68
CA ALA A 6 11.30 14.39 -25.36
C ALA A 6 10.72 15.18 -24.19
N LYS A 7 9.43 15.47 -24.25
CA LYS A 7 8.72 16.22 -23.19
C LYS A 7 8.36 15.32 -22.01
N ALA A 8 8.13 14.04 -22.28
CA ALA A 8 7.81 13.04 -21.27
C ALA A 8 8.37 11.67 -21.65
N TYR A 9 8.51 10.80 -20.67
CA TYR A 9 8.82 9.38 -20.86
C TYR A 9 7.79 8.53 -20.12
N LEU A 10 7.17 7.60 -20.83
CA LEU A 10 6.15 6.71 -20.30
C LEU A 10 6.78 5.39 -19.85
N LEU A 11 6.47 4.98 -18.62
CA LEU A 11 6.83 3.68 -18.06
C LEU A 11 5.56 2.96 -17.63
N GLU A 12 5.37 1.74 -18.14
CA GLU A 12 4.24 0.92 -17.71
C GLU A 12 4.39 0.47 -16.27
N HIS A 13 3.26 0.43 -15.57
CA HIS A 13 3.18 0.02 -14.18
C HIS A 13 3.01 -1.51 -14.07
N ASP A 14 3.47 -2.30 -15.04
CA ASP A 14 3.14 -3.73 -15.22
C ASP A 14 3.97 -4.68 -14.36
N SER A 15 5.13 -4.25 -13.87
CA SER A 15 6.07 -5.06 -13.08
C SER A 15 6.47 -4.39 -11.77
N ASN A 16 6.91 -5.16 -10.76
CA ASN A 16 7.46 -4.58 -9.53
C ASN A 16 8.79 -3.84 -9.79
N ALA A 17 9.48 -4.13 -10.90
CA ALA A 17 10.68 -3.41 -11.32
C ALA A 17 10.37 -1.93 -11.64
N SER A 18 9.16 -1.63 -12.13
CA SER A 18 8.72 -0.24 -12.34
C SER A 18 8.68 0.59 -11.06
N ILE A 19 8.35 -0.02 -9.91
CA ILE A 19 8.38 0.66 -8.60
C ILE A 19 9.81 0.93 -8.14
N LYS A 20 10.73 -0.01 -8.37
CA LYS A 20 12.15 0.22 -8.07
C LYS A 20 12.72 1.35 -8.96
N ALA A 21 12.33 1.39 -10.23
CA ALA A 21 12.65 2.49 -11.12
C ALA A 21 12.08 3.83 -10.61
N LEU A 22 10.82 3.84 -10.17
CA LEU A 22 10.16 5.01 -9.56
C LEU A 22 10.93 5.51 -8.33
N ASN A 23 11.33 4.62 -7.42
CA ASN A 23 12.11 5.00 -6.24
C ASN A 23 13.44 5.67 -6.60
N ARG A 24 14.15 5.16 -7.61
CA ARG A 24 15.39 5.78 -8.12
C ARG A 24 15.14 7.15 -8.73
N LEU A 25 14.08 7.29 -9.52
CA LEU A 25 13.67 8.57 -10.11
C LEU A 25 13.32 9.61 -9.04
N MET A 26 12.59 9.20 -8.01
CA MET A 26 12.22 10.05 -6.88
C MET A 26 13.42 10.49 -6.05
N LYS A 27 14.37 9.59 -5.79
CA LYS A 27 15.63 9.90 -5.10
C LYS A 27 16.42 10.98 -5.83
N ASP A 28 16.37 10.95 -7.16
CA ASP A 28 17.00 11.91 -8.05
C ASP A 28 16.16 13.17 -8.31
N LYS A 29 15.04 13.33 -7.60
CA LYS A 29 14.10 14.45 -7.69
C LYS A 29 13.49 14.63 -9.09
N ALA A 30 13.38 13.55 -9.85
CA ALA A 30 12.63 13.59 -11.10
C ALA A 30 11.13 13.80 -10.80
N GLU A 31 10.46 14.62 -11.61
CA GLU A 31 9.01 14.74 -11.51
C GLU A 31 8.34 13.55 -12.18
N VAL A 32 7.55 12.79 -11.41
CA VAL A 32 6.81 11.63 -11.92
C VAL A 32 5.35 11.72 -11.52
N TYR A 33 4.49 11.31 -12.45
CA TYR A 33 3.05 11.30 -12.28
C TYR A 33 2.52 9.89 -12.57
N TRP A 34 1.38 9.52 -11.99
CA TRP A 34 0.60 8.37 -12.44
C TRP A 34 -0.62 8.84 -13.22
N ALA A 35 -0.80 8.36 -14.45
CA ALA A 35 -2.02 8.64 -15.20
C ALA A 35 -3.25 8.16 -14.40
N ALA A 36 -4.22 9.04 -14.15
CA ALA A 36 -5.40 8.72 -13.35
C ALA A 36 -6.40 7.84 -14.12
N LYS A 37 -6.32 7.85 -15.46
CA LYS A 37 -7.17 7.11 -16.39
C LYS A 37 -6.34 6.57 -17.55
N PRO A 38 -6.83 5.56 -18.29
CA PRO A 38 -6.20 5.16 -19.55
C PRO A 38 -6.14 6.33 -20.54
N PHE A 39 -5.08 6.37 -21.36
CA PHE A 39 -4.89 7.39 -22.38
C PHE A 39 -4.12 6.84 -23.58
N SER A 40 -4.25 7.49 -24.74
CA SER A 40 -3.54 7.10 -25.96
C SER A 40 -2.35 8.01 -26.22
N ALA A 41 -1.19 7.42 -26.52
CA ALA A 41 -0.01 8.13 -27.01
C ALA A 41 0.73 7.25 -28.01
N LYS A 42 1.31 7.83 -29.06
CA LYS A 42 2.05 7.08 -30.11
C LYS A 42 1.30 5.85 -30.65
N ASN A 43 -0.01 6.00 -30.92
CA ASN A 43 -0.89 4.92 -31.40
C ASN A 43 -0.99 3.68 -30.49
N LYS A 44 -0.65 3.83 -29.20
CA LYS A 44 -0.80 2.81 -28.17
C LYS A 44 -1.71 3.31 -27.06
N LEU A 45 -2.60 2.44 -26.59
CA LEU A 45 -3.39 2.66 -25.38
C LEU A 45 -2.55 2.30 -24.15
N TYR A 46 -2.42 3.22 -23.22
CA TYR A 46 -1.76 3.06 -21.93
C TYR A 46 -2.80 2.96 -20.82
N SER A 47 -2.60 2.05 -19.88
CA SER A 47 -3.50 1.83 -18.74
C SER A 47 -3.39 2.95 -17.71
N ALA A 48 -4.43 3.10 -16.87
CA ALA A 48 -4.33 3.89 -15.65
C ALA A 48 -3.13 3.42 -14.79
N GLY A 49 -2.49 4.36 -14.13
CA GLY A 49 -1.27 4.14 -13.36
C GLY A 49 0.02 4.14 -14.17
N THR A 50 -0.03 4.23 -15.50
CA THR A 50 1.16 4.45 -16.33
C THR A 50 1.93 5.65 -15.79
N MET A 51 3.22 5.45 -15.55
CA MET A 51 4.08 6.48 -14.98
C MET A 51 4.52 7.43 -16.08
N ILE A 52 4.34 8.72 -15.85
CA ILE A 52 4.74 9.80 -16.74
C ILE A 52 5.91 10.51 -16.07
N VAL A 53 7.12 10.31 -16.60
CA VAL A 53 8.33 11.00 -16.13
C VAL A 53 8.51 12.27 -16.95
N HIS A 54 8.55 13.42 -16.30
CA HIS A 54 8.74 14.70 -16.99
C HIS A 54 10.14 14.77 -17.62
N GLY A 55 10.20 15.26 -18.86
CA GLY A 55 11.45 15.47 -19.60
C GLY A 55 12.28 16.59 -19.01
N GLY A 56 13.59 16.56 -19.25
CA GLY A 56 14.51 17.58 -18.73
C GLY A 56 15.96 17.26 -19.03
N ALA A 57 16.86 18.21 -18.78
CA ALA A 57 18.28 18.01 -19.00
C ALA A 57 18.82 16.83 -18.18
N GLY A 58 19.50 15.89 -18.84
CA GLY A 58 20.14 14.74 -18.19
C GLY A 58 19.22 13.58 -17.78
N ILE A 59 17.89 13.69 -18.00
CA ILE A 59 16.97 12.60 -17.64
C ILE A 59 17.20 11.35 -18.50
N GLU A 60 17.52 11.50 -19.79
CA GLU A 60 17.69 10.38 -20.72
C GLU A 60 18.79 9.42 -20.29
N THR A 61 19.96 9.94 -19.92
CA THR A 61 21.08 9.12 -19.45
C THR A 61 20.68 8.31 -18.22
N LYS A 62 19.91 8.90 -17.30
CA LYS A 62 19.40 8.22 -16.11
C LYS A 62 18.38 7.14 -16.48
N LEU A 63 17.42 7.45 -17.34
CA LEU A 63 16.41 6.50 -17.81
C LEU A 63 17.05 5.32 -18.53
N GLN A 64 18.09 5.56 -19.34
CA GLN A 64 18.85 4.50 -20.01
C GLN A 64 19.58 3.59 -19.02
N ALA A 65 20.20 4.15 -17.98
CA ALA A 65 20.84 3.35 -16.93
C ALA A 65 19.82 2.50 -16.16
N ILE A 66 18.71 3.10 -15.73
CA ILE A 66 17.62 2.41 -15.03
C ILE A 66 17.02 1.29 -15.91
N ALA A 67 16.76 1.59 -17.19
CA ALA A 67 16.22 0.62 -18.14
C ALA A 67 17.14 -0.60 -18.31
N ARG A 68 18.45 -0.38 -18.41
CA ARG A 68 19.44 -1.45 -18.55
C ARG A 68 19.54 -2.32 -17.30
N GLU A 69 19.54 -1.71 -16.12
CA GLU A 69 19.72 -2.44 -14.85
C GLU A 69 18.47 -3.18 -14.39
N LEU A 70 17.29 -2.58 -14.59
CA LEU A 70 16.03 -3.11 -14.08
C LEU A 70 15.18 -3.80 -15.14
N SER A 71 15.66 -3.82 -16.39
CA SER A 71 14.93 -4.37 -17.55
C SER A 71 13.55 -3.76 -17.74
N VAL A 72 13.44 -2.45 -17.53
CA VAL A 72 12.22 -1.66 -17.76
C VAL A 72 12.33 -0.86 -19.06
N ASN A 73 11.19 -0.49 -19.64
CA ASN A 73 11.14 0.23 -20.91
C ASN A 73 10.51 1.61 -20.74
N PHE A 74 11.23 2.65 -21.18
CA PHE A 74 10.74 4.02 -21.22
C PHE A 74 10.43 4.44 -22.65
N ILE A 75 9.20 4.83 -22.91
CA ILE A 75 8.76 5.35 -24.21
C ILE A 75 8.77 6.87 -24.18
N ALA A 76 9.72 7.49 -24.89
CA ALA A 76 9.77 8.93 -25.08
C ALA A 76 8.50 9.43 -25.81
N VAL A 77 7.94 10.57 -25.40
CA VAL A 77 6.81 11.25 -26.05
C VAL A 77 7.10 12.75 -26.15
N ASN A 78 6.83 13.31 -27.33
CA ASN A 78 7.09 14.73 -27.65
C ASN A 78 5.81 15.57 -27.68
N ASP A 79 4.67 14.90 -27.80
CA ASP A 79 3.35 15.51 -27.83
C ASP A 79 2.92 15.90 -26.41
N ARG A 80 2.07 16.93 -26.31
CA ARG A 80 1.37 17.23 -25.06
C ARG A 80 0.38 16.11 -24.76
N LEU A 81 0.36 15.64 -23.52
CA LEU A 81 -0.50 14.53 -23.12
C LEU A 81 -1.87 15.03 -22.67
N ASN A 82 -1.93 16.16 -21.95
CA ASN A 82 -3.18 16.72 -21.39
C ASN A 82 -4.04 15.67 -20.66
N VAL A 83 -3.44 14.91 -19.74
CA VAL A 83 -4.11 13.82 -19.02
C VAL A 83 -4.29 14.18 -17.55
N GLN A 84 -5.41 13.75 -16.95
CA GLN A 84 -5.52 13.75 -15.49
C GLN A 84 -4.51 12.76 -14.91
N ALA A 85 -3.76 13.20 -13.91
CA ALA A 85 -2.70 12.41 -13.32
C ALA A 85 -2.50 12.74 -11.85
N TYR A 86 -2.05 11.77 -11.08
CA TYR A 86 -1.59 11.97 -9.71
C TYR A 86 -0.13 12.41 -9.73
N LYS A 87 0.16 13.66 -9.34
CA LYS A 87 1.52 14.11 -9.08
C LYS A 87 2.03 13.41 -7.83
N LEU A 88 3.12 12.67 -7.99
CA LEU A 88 3.73 11.93 -6.90
C LEU A 88 4.75 12.80 -6.17
N ILE A 89 4.95 12.51 -4.90
CA ILE A 89 6.05 13.05 -4.10
C ILE A 89 6.83 11.89 -3.48
N PRO A 90 8.13 12.05 -3.19
CA PRO A 90 8.88 11.07 -2.41
C PRO A 90 8.27 10.97 -1.00
N PRO A 91 7.65 9.83 -0.63
CA PRO A 91 6.93 9.75 0.64
C PRO A 91 7.90 9.62 1.82
N ARG A 92 7.65 10.35 2.90
CA ARG A 92 8.35 10.14 4.18
C ARG A 92 7.64 9.02 4.94
N ILE A 93 8.22 7.82 4.92
CA ILE A 93 7.58 6.62 5.43
C ILE A 93 8.03 6.32 6.86
N GLY A 94 7.07 6.19 7.78
CA GLY A 94 7.26 5.61 9.11
C GLY A 94 6.82 4.15 9.13
N LEU A 95 7.74 3.21 9.33
CA LEU A 95 7.43 1.78 9.51
C LEU A 95 7.34 1.48 11.01
N TYR A 96 6.16 1.13 11.50
CA TYR A 96 5.97 0.87 12.91
C TYR A 96 6.67 -0.42 13.34
N LYS A 97 7.47 -0.31 14.39
CA LYS A 97 8.22 -1.40 15.00
C LYS A 97 7.97 -1.39 16.51
N SER A 98 6.97 -2.16 16.93
CA SER A 98 6.70 -2.36 18.36
C SER A 98 7.85 -3.09 19.06
N HIS A 99 7.96 -2.90 20.37
CA HIS A 99 8.75 -3.79 21.23
C HIS A 99 8.19 -5.22 21.30
N VAL A 100 6.91 -5.43 20.96
CA VAL A 100 6.38 -6.76 20.68
C VAL A 100 6.88 -7.22 19.31
N ALA A 101 7.58 -8.35 19.28
CA ALA A 101 8.18 -8.87 18.06
C ALA A 101 7.12 -9.16 16.97
N SER A 102 7.39 -8.69 15.76
CA SER A 102 6.64 -9.04 14.54
C SER A 102 7.64 -9.45 13.46
N MET A 103 7.48 -10.66 12.93
CA MET A 103 8.23 -11.11 11.76
C MET A 103 7.83 -10.32 10.52
N ASP A 104 6.54 -9.98 10.40
CA ASP A 104 6.01 -9.24 9.27
C ASP A 104 6.65 -7.83 9.14
N GLU A 105 6.99 -7.16 10.25
CA GLU A 105 7.82 -5.93 10.21
C GLU A 105 9.15 -6.19 9.50
N GLY A 106 9.87 -7.24 9.89
CA GLY A 106 11.15 -7.61 9.29
C GLY A 106 11.04 -7.93 7.79
N TRP A 107 9.98 -8.63 7.38
CA TRP A 107 9.70 -8.87 5.95
C TRP A 107 9.35 -7.58 5.21
N THR A 108 8.59 -6.68 5.83
CA THR A 108 8.29 -5.35 5.29
C THR A 108 9.58 -4.61 4.99
N ARG A 109 10.46 -4.57 6.00
CA ARG A 109 11.75 -3.90 5.93
C ARG A 109 12.62 -4.45 4.81
N LEU A 110 12.76 -5.78 4.74
CA LEU A 110 13.52 -6.45 3.68
C LEU A 110 13.00 -6.11 2.28
N ILE A 111 11.68 -6.12 2.10
CA ILE A 111 11.06 -5.76 0.82
C ILE A 111 11.31 -4.29 0.49
N PHE A 112 11.18 -3.38 1.47
CA PHE A 112 11.42 -1.96 1.24
C PHE A 112 12.88 -1.69 0.87
N GLU A 113 13.84 -2.34 1.53
CA GLU A 113 15.26 -2.29 1.18
C GLU A 113 15.52 -2.82 -0.24
N ASN A 114 14.98 -3.99 -0.58
CA ASN A 114 15.16 -4.61 -1.91
C ASN A 114 14.63 -3.75 -3.07
N TYR A 115 13.54 -3.01 -2.82
CA TYR A 115 12.93 -2.10 -3.79
C TYR A 115 13.36 -0.65 -3.62
N GLU A 116 14.33 -0.36 -2.74
CA GLU A 116 14.95 0.96 -2.54
C GLU A 116 14.00 2.05 -2.02
N PHE A 117 13.03 1.68 -1.18
CA PHE A 117 12.23 2.65 -0.44
C PHE A 117 13.05 3.28 0.69
N SER A 118 12.89 4.59 0.89
CA SER A 118 13.43 5.29 2.06
C SER A 118 12.38 5.33 3.16
N PHE A 119 12.68 4.74 4.31
CA PHE A 119 11.77 4.67 5.46
C PHE A 119 12.53 4.83 6.78
N THR A 120 11.80 5.16 7.83
CA THR A 120 12.30 5.22 9.21
C THR A 120 11.48 4.30 10.08
N ASN A 121 12.14 3.48 10.90
CA ASN A 121 11.44 2.71 11.92
C ASN A 121 10.93 3.65 13.01
N ILE A 122 9.65 3.54 13.37
CA ILE A 122 9.02 4.31 14.44
C ILE A 122 8.64 3.37 15.57
N LEU A 123 9.04 3.69 16.79
CA LEU A 123 8.78 2.88 17.98
C LEU A 123 7.51 3.35 18.70
N ASP A 124 7.06 2.57 19.68
CA ASP A 124 5.88 2.88 20.50
C ASP A 124 5.96 4.30 21.10
N LYS A 125 7.15 4.67 21.60
CA LYS A 125 7.40 6.01 22.18
C LYS A 125 7.28 7.16 21.18
N ASP A 126 7.61 6.91 19.92
CA ASP A 126 7.59 7.95 18.89
C ASP A 126 6.13 8.25 18.49
N ILE A 127 5.29 7.20 18.45
CA ILE A 127 3.84 7.35 18.25
C ILE A 127 3.20 8.07 19.45
N ARG A 128 3.59 7.73 20.69
CA ARG A 128 3.13 8.43 21.90
C ARG A 128 3.52 9.91 21.94
N ALA A 129 4.69 10.27 21.42
CA ALA A 129 5.18 11.63 21.41
C ALA A 129 4.42 12.55 20.44
N GLY A 130 3.76 12.00 19.41
CA GLY A 130 2.94 12.75 18.47
C GLY A 130 3.75 13.60 17.48
N GLY A 131 3.11 14.63 16.91
CA GLY A 131 3.71 15.47 15.87
C GLY A 131 4.05 14.69 14.59
N LEU A 132 3.33 13.59 14.33
CA LEU A 132 3.68 12.60 13.32
C LEU A 132 3.66 13.16 11.89
N ARG A 133 2.69 14.01 11.55
CA ARG A 133 2.55 14.56 10.19
C ARG A 133 3.75 15.44 9.78
N SER A 134 4.36 16.09 10.75
CA SER A 134 5.56 16.91 10.52
C SER A 134 6.75 16.07 10.05
N LYS A 135 6.77 14.76 10.35
CA LYS A 135 7.87 13.83 10.06
C LYS A 135 7.53 12.85 8.94
N TYR A 136 6.27 12.43 8.86
CA TYR A 136 5.83 11.36 7.99
C TYR A 136 4.66 11.81 7.11
N ASP A 137 4.58 11.23 5.92
CA ASP A 137 3.43 11.30 5.03
C ASP A 137 2.62 10.01 5.09
N VAL A 138 3.30 8.89 5.31
CA VAL A 138 2.71 7.56 5.42
C VAL A 138 3.24 6.85 6.67
N ILE A 139 2.35 6.28 7.46
CA ILE A 139 2.69 5.36 8.55
C ILE A 139 2.15 3.97 8.20
N ILE A 140 2.97 2.94 8.39
CA ILE A 140 2.63 1.55 8.11
C ILE A 140 2.64 0.77 9.42
N ILE A 141 1.55 0.08 9.72
CA ILE A 141 1.46 -0.90 10.83
C ILE A 141 1.48 -2.31 10.23
N PRO A 142 2.57 -3.08 10.47
CA PRO A 142 2.70 -4.47 10.02
C PRO A 142 1.65 -5.40 10.60
N GLY A 143 1.46 -6.55 9.95
CA GLY A 143 0.20 -7.27 10.07
C GLY A 143 0.02 -8.22 11.25
N GLU A 144 1.09 -8.65 11.92
CA GLU A 144 0.97 -9.74 12.91
C GLU A 144 0.47 -9.30 14.28
N LEU A 145 0.56 -8.01 14.60
CA LEU A 145 0.19 -7.49 15.91
C LEU A 145 -1.33 -7.33 16.01
N SER A 146 -1.92 -7.82 17.10
CA SER A 146 -3.30 -7.54 17.44
C SER A 146 -3.48 -6.10 17.93
N GLU A 147 -4.73 -5.62 17.95
CA GLU A 147 -5.10 -4.34 18.57
C GLU A 147 -4.56 -4.19 19.99
N THR A 148 -4.75 -5.20 20.85
CA THR A 148 -4.22 -5.21 22.22
C THR A 148 -2.70 -5.11 22.24
N GLN A 149 -2.00 -5.85 21.37
CA GLN A 149 -0.53 -5.78 21.32
C GLN A 149 -0.02 -4.42 20.84
N ILE A 150 -0.73 -3.78 19.91
CA ILE A 150 -0.38 -2.43 19.43
C ILE A 150 -0.56 -1.41 20.55
N ILE A 151 -1.69 -1.44 21.25
CA ILE A 151 -2.05 -0.45 22.27
C ILE A 151 -1.28 -0.70 23.58
N GLU A 152 -1.28 -1.91 24.09
CA GLU A 152 -0.76 -2.25 25.42
C GLU A 152 0.70 -2.73 25.39
N GLY A 153 1.17 -3.29 24.27
CA GLY A 153 2.53 -3.81 24.13
C GLY A 153 2.86 -4.92 25.13
N HIS A 154 4.10 -4.93 25.64
CA HIS A 154 4.50 -5.84 26.72
C HIS A 154 3.95 -5.37 28.06
N ARG A 155 3.52 -6.31 28.89
CA ARG A 155 3.05 -6.00 30.25
C ARG A 155 4.20 -5.46 31.10
N ASN A 156 3.88 -4.52 31.98
CA ASN A 156 4.85 -4.01 32.95
C ASN A 156 5.39 -5.16 33.82
N GLY A 157 6.73 -5.23 33.96
CA GLY A 157 7.41 -6.26 34.75
C GLY A 157 7.72 -7.56 34.01
N THR A 158 7.28 -7.75 32.75
CA THR A 158 7.67 -8.94 31.95
C THR A 158 8.92 -8.71 31.10
N VAL A 159 9.29 -7.44 30.90
CA VAL A 159 10.47 -6.96 30.17
C VAL A 159 11.06 -5.75 30.90
N PRO A 160 12.32 -5.36 30.64
CA PRO A 160 12.87 -4.10 31.15
C PRO A 160 11.93 -2.91 30.86
N PRO A 161 11.80 -1.93 31.79
CA PRO A 161 10.81 -0.85 31.69
C PRO A 161 10.82 -0.07 30.37
N GLU A 162 11.99 0.08 29.74
CA GLU A 162 12.17 0.75 28.46
C GLU A 162 11.53 0.03 27.26
N PHE A 163 11.20 -1.26 27.41
CA PHE A 163 10.54 -2.10 26.40
C PHE A 163 9.09 -2.45 26.76
N ALA A 164 8.61 -2.01 27.92
CA ALA A 164 7.24 -2.24 28.37
C ALA A 164 6.27 -1.20 27.77
N GLY A 165 5.00 -1.60 27.63
CA GLY A 165 3.94 -0.77 27.07
C GLY A 165 3.90 -0.75 25.54
N GLY A 166 2.76 -0.32 25.00
CA GLY A 166 2.52 -0.09 23.58
C GLY A 166 2.22 1.38 23.30
N ILE A 167 1.53 1.70 22.22
CA ILE A 167 1.24 3.10 21.87
C ILE A 167 0.29 3.78 22.86
N GLY A 168 -0.54 3.02 23.58
CA GLY A 168 -1.57 3.53 24.49
C GLY A 168 -2.61 4.44 23.81
N GLU A 169 -3.56 4.92 24.60
CA GLU A 169 -4.62 5.83 24.12
C GLU A 169 -4.06 7.13 23.52
N ALA A 170 -2.98 7.67 24.10
CA ALA A 170 -2.31 8.85 23.57
C ALA A 170 -1.76 8.59 22.15
N GLY A 171 -1.16 7.42 21.92
CA GLY A 171 -0.66 7.04 20.60
C GLY A 171 -1.79 6.82 19.59
N VAL A 172 -2.92 6.23 20.02
CA VAL A 172 -4.13 6.11 19.19
C VAL A 172 -4.62 7.50 18.77
N GLN A 173 -4.73 8.44 19.72
CA GLN A 173 -5.13 9.81 19.42
C GLN A 173 -4.15 10.50 18.45
N ASN A 174 -2.84 10.35 18.67
CA ASN A 174 -1.84 10.91 17.76
C ASN A 174 -1.92 10.33 16.33
N LEU A 175 -2.28 9.06 16.18
CA LEU A 175 -2.52 8.46 14.86
C LEU A 175 -3.81 9.01 14.22
N ARG A 176 -4.87 9.29 15.02
CA ARG A 176 -6.06 9.99 14.53
C ARG A 176 -5.72 11.38 14.02
N ASP A 177 -4.95 12.15 14.80
CA ASP A 177 -4.53 13.50 14.43
C ASP A 177 -3.67 13.48 13.16
N PHE A 178 -2.72 12.55 13.07
CA PHE A 178 -1.91 12.32 11.87
C PHE A 178 -2.75 12.15 10.60
N VAL A 179 -3.77 11.28 10.65
CA VAL A 179 -4.65 11.03 9.50
C VAL A 179 -5.51 12.26 9.20
N ASN A 180 -6.09 12.91 10.21
CA ASN A 180 -6.89 14.13 10.04
C ASN A 180 -6.08 15.30 9.45
N GLU A 181 -4.77 15.32 9.68
CA GLU A 181 -3.83 16.28 9.11
C GLU A 181 -3.35 15.94 7.69
N GLY A 182 -3.90 14.90 7.06
CA GLY A 182 -3.55 14.52 5.69
C GLY A 182 -2.52 13.40 5.60
N GLY A 183 -2.21 12.74 6.72
CA GLY A 183 -1.40 11.53 6.74
C GLY A 183 -2.15 10.33 6.18
N THR A 184 -1.39 9.35 5.69
CA THR A 184 -1.92 8.05 5.26
C THR A 184 -1.52 6.98 6.26
N LEU A 185 -2.49 6.29 6.86
CA LEU A 185 -2.24 5.11 7.67
C LEU A 185 -2.48 3.85 6.83
N VAL A 186 -1.47 3.01 6.66
CA VAL A 186 -1.58 1.71 5.99
C VAL A 186 -1.47 0.62 7.05
N THR A 187 -2.47 -0.23 7.16
CA THR A 187 -2.46 -1.37 8.09
C THR A 187 -2.57 -2.67 7.33
N MET A 188 -1.83 -3.69 7.76
CA MET A 188 -1.86 -5.02 7.15
C MET A 188 -2.53 -6.03 8.09
N ASP A 189 -3.12 -7.10 7.54
CA ASP A 189 -3.57 -8.28 8.29
C ASP A 189 -4.35 -7.95 9.58
N LYS A 190 -3.91 -8.43 10.75
CA LYS A 190 -4.59 -8.22 12.04
C LYS A 190 -4.59 -6.76 12.47
N ALA A 191 -3.60 -5.97 12.04
CA ALA A 191 -3.56 -4.54 12.32
C ALA A 191 -4.69 -3.77 11.62
N THR A 192 -5.34 -4.36 10.61
CA THR A 192 -6.55 -3.75 10.03
C THR A 192 -7.71 -3.68 11.02
N GLU A 193 -7.82 -4.62 11.96
CA GLU A 193 -8.82 -4.58 13.03
C GLU A 193 -8.59 -3.40 13.98
N PHE A 194 -7.34 -3.15 14.34
CA PHE A 194 -6.95 -1.98 15.12
C PHE A 194 -7.45 -0.70 14.42
N ALA A 195 -7.15 -0.52 13.14
CA ALA A 195 -7.60 0.67 12.41
C ALA A 195 -9.14 0.73 12.28
N ALA A 196 -9.81 -0.38 11.97
CA ALA A 196 -11.26 -0.43 11.85
C ALA A 196 -11.96 0.03 13.14
N LYS A 197 -11.54 -0.51 14.30
CA LYS A 197 -12.12 -0.23 15.61
C LYS A 197 -11.70 1.13 16.15
N GLN A 198 -10.39 1.37 16.20
CA GLN A 198 -9.81 2.58 16.77
C GLN A 198 -9.97 3.82 15.90
N PHE A 199 -10.59 3.73 14.73
CA PHE A 199 -11.00 4.91 13.95
C PHE A 199 -12.51 4.95 13.67
N ALA A 200 -13.27 3.97 14.18
CA ALA A 200 -14.69 3.80 13.91
C ALA A 200 -15.00 3.87 12.40
N LEU A 201 -14.18 3.17 11.60
CA LEU A 201 -14.31 3.18 10.14
C LEU A 201 -15.63 2.51 9.72
N PRO A 202 -16.22 2.89 8.57
CA PRO A 202 -17.46 2.31 8.08
C PRO A 202 -17.24 0.94 7.41
N VAL A 203 -16.48 0.08 8.09
CA VAL A 203 -16.20 -1.31 7.72
C VAL A 203 -16.54 -2.22 8.88
N LYS A 204 -16.99 -3.44 8.58
CA LYS A 204 -17.26 -4.47 9.58
C LYS A 204 -16.58 -5.76 9.19
N ASN A 205 -15.78 -6.36 10.07
CA ASN A 205 -15.21 -7.67 9.77
C ASN A 205 -16.29 -8.75 9.85
N ALA A 206 -16.59 -9.37 8.70
CA ALA A 206 -17.56 -10.44 8.57
C ALA A 206 -17.15 -11.74 9.29
N LEU A 207 -15.87 -11.85 9.65
CA LEU A 207 -15.29 -13.00 10.37
C LEU A 207 -15.13 -12.74 11.87
N GLU A 208 -15.51 -11.56 12.37
CA GLU A 208 -15.45 -11.27 13.81
C GLU A 208 -16.35 -12.24 14.59
N GLY A 209 -15.78 -12.89 15.60
CA GLY A 209 -16.47 -13.88 16.43
C GLY A 209 -16.77 -15.22 15.74
N VAL A 210 -16.39 -15.40 14.47
CA VAL A 210 -16.54 -16.68 13.77
C VAL A 210 -15.54 -17.69 14.34
N LYS A 211 -16.03 -18.87 14.72
CA LYS A 211 -15.19 -19.92 15.32
C LYS A 211 -14.37 -20.65 14.24
N PRO A 212 -13.17 -21.16 14.57
CA PRO A 212 -12.35 -21.94 13.63
C PRO A 212 -13.06 -23.15 13.00
N GLN A 213 -14.01 -23.76 13.70
CA GLN A 213 -14.82 -24.87 13.17
C GLN A 213 -15.79 -24.45 12.04
N ASP A 214 -16.10 -23.15 11.95
CA ASP A 214 -17.03 -22.60 10.95
C ASP A 214 -16.30 -21.84 9.83
N PHE A 215 -15.08 -21.34 10.10
CA PHE A 215 -14.19 -20.72 9.11
C PHE A 215 -12.73 -20.95 9.49
N TYR A 216 -11.94 -21.53 8.58
CA TYR A 216 -10.52 -21.74 8.82
C TYR A 216 -9.70 -21.74 7.53
N VAL A 217 -8.64 -20.95 7.52
CA VAL A 217 -7.64 -20.89 6.45
C VAL A 217 -6.25 -20.85 7.10
N PRO A 218 -5.49 -21.96 7.12
CA PRO A 218 -4.17 -22.03 7.77
C PRO A 218 -3.02 -21.46 6.93
N GLY A 219 -3.31 -20.83 5.79
CA GLY A 219 -2.33 -20.47 4.77
C GLY A 219 -2.75 -21.05 3.43
N SER A 220 -3.30 -20.22 2.54
CA SER A 220 -3.76 -20.64 1.23
C SER A 220 -3.71 -19.48 0.24
N LEU A 221 -3.61 -19.81 -1.05
CA LEU A 221 -3.76 -18.82 -2.11
C LEU A 221 -5.24 -18.71 -2.45
N LEU A 222 -5.83 -17.55 -2.15
CA LEU A 222 -7.20 -17.22 -2.48
C LEU A 222 -7.22 -16.17 -3.59
N LYS A 223 -8.14 -16.33 -4.54
CA LYS A 223 -8.42 -15.34 -5.57
C LYS A 223 -9.02 -14.10 -4.93
N ILE A 224 -8.51 -12.93 -5.30
CA ILE A 224 -9.14 -11.64 -5.09
C ILE A 224 -9.36 -10.95 -6.44
N VAL A 225 -10.45 -10.20 -6.56
CA VAL A 225 -10.86 -9.41 -7.72
C VAL A 225 -10.63 -7.93 -7.40
N LEU A 226 -9.78 -7.28 -8.18
CA LEU A 226 -9.31 -5.91 -7.98
C LEU A 226 -10.05 -4.91 -8.86
N ASP A 227 -10.35 -3.74 -8.30
CA ASP A 227 -10.71 -2.52 -9.03
C ASP A 227 -9.43 -1.88 -9.58
N THR A 228 -9.07 -2.22 -10.82
CA THR A 228 -7.83 -1.75 -11.48
C THR A 228 -7.85 -0.27 -11.86
N GLU A 229 -8.98 0.44 -11.67
CA GLU A 229 -9.05 1.89 -11.82
C GLU A 229 -8.71 2.63 -10.51
N ASN A 230 -8.70 1.92 -9.39
CA ASN A 230 -8.24 2.47 -8.12
C ASN A 230 -6.70 2.54 -8.08
N PRO A 231 -6.10 3.68 -7.64
CA PRO A 231 -4.65 3.82 -7.59
C PRO A 231 -3.91 2.76 -6.77
N ILE A 232 -4.56 2.18 -5.75
CA ILE A 232 -3.97 1.10 -4.93
C ILE A 232 -3.74 -0.16 -5.78
N ALA A 233 -4.54 -0.40 -6.82
CA ALA A 233 -4.44 -1.56 -7.70
C ALA A 233 -3.86 -1.23 -9.09
N TYR A 234 -3.30 -0.03 -9.30
CA TYR A 234 -2.64 0.30 -10.57
C TYR A 234 -1.56 -0.70 -10.95
N GLY A 235 -1.59 -1.10 -12.23
CA GLY A 235 -0.64 -2.05 -12.77
C GLY A 235 -0.85 -3.51 -12.35
N MET A 236 -1.93 -3.81 -11.62
CA MET A 236 -2.30 -5.17 -11.23
C MET A 236 -3.31 -5.76 -12.23
N PRO A 237 -3.30 -7.09 -12.43
CA PRO A 237 -4.40 -7.75 -13.14
C PRO A 237 -5.70 -7.67 -12.32
N ARG A 238 -6.84 -7.74 -13.00
CA ARG A 238 -8.18 -7.77 -12.36
C ARG A 238 -8.33 -8.92 -11.37
N GLU A 239 -7.70 -10.06 -11.60
CA GLU A 239 -7.72 -11.20 -10.69
C GLU A 239 -6.29 -11.54 -10.29
N THR A 240 -6.04 -11.71 -8.98
CA THR A 240 -4.74 -12.12 -8.46
C THR A 240 -4.89 -13.11 -7.29
N ALA A 241 -3.80 -13.80 -6.97
CA ALA A 241 -3.72 -14.71 -5.85
C ALA A 241 -3.14 -13.98 -4.62
N ALA A 242 -3.94 -13.85 -3.57
CA ALA A 242 -3.48 -13.38 -2.28
C ALA A 242 -3.19 -14.57 -1.35
N PHE A 243 -2.12 -14.49 -0.57
CA PHE A 243 -1.89 -15.44 0.50
C PHE A 243 -2.74 -15.05 1.71
N VAL A 244 -3.54 -15.98 2.20
CA VAL A 244 -4.50 -15.78 3.29
C VAL A 244 -4.23 -16.76 4.42
N GLU A 245 -4.12 -16.25 5.65
CA GLU A 245 -3.95 -17.00 6.91
C GLU A 245 -4.86 -16.37 7.99
N GLN A 246 -6.13 -16.81 8.02
CA GLN A 246 -7.16 -16.30 8.95
C GLN A 246 -7.35 -14.77 8.95
N ASN A 247 -7.11 -14.13 7.81
CA ASN A 247 -7.21 -12.69 7.66
C ASN A 247 -8.64 -12.16 7.80
N ALA A 248 -8.79 -10.88 8.14
CA ALA A 248 -10.08 -10.20 8.14
C ALA A 248 -10.70 -10.14 6.73
N ALA A 249 -12.04 -10.09 6.67
CA ALA A 249 -12.79 -9.88 5.44
C ALA A 249 -13.93 -8.90 5.75
N PHE A 250 -13.93 -7.75 5.09
CA PHE A 250 -14.78 -6.63 5.47
C PHE A 250 -16.07 -6.54 4.64
N ASP A 251 -17.18 -6.28 5.33
CA ASP A 251 -18.30 -5.55 4.74
C ASP A 251 -17.97 -4.06 4.74
N VAL A 252 -18.13 -3.40 3.59
CA VAL A 252 -17.75 -2.00 3.37
C VAL A 252 -19.00 -1.15 3.15
N THR A 253 -19.08 -0.01 3.85
CA THR A 253 -20.23 0.91 3.78
C THR A 253 -19.78 2.38 3.76
N GLY A 254 -20.73 3.31 3.61
CA GLY A 254 -20.46 4.75 3.70
C GLY A 254 -19.52 5.23 2.60
N ASN A 255 -18.45 5.95 2.99
CA ASN A 255 -17.46 6.52 2.09
C ASN A 255 -16.24 5.61 1.83
N ALA A 256 -16.18 4.44 2.48
CA ALA A 256 -15.12 3.48 2.25
C ALA A 256 -15.28 2.82 0.87
N LYS A 257 -14.17 2.58 0.18
CA LYS A 257 -14.13 2.01 -1.17
C LYS A 257 -13.53 0.61 -1.12
N ALA A 258 -14.26 -0.35 -1.65
CA ALA A 258 -13.76 -1.70 -1.84
C ALA A 258 -12.84 -1.75 -3.07
N VAL A 259 -11.55 -2.04 -2.84
CA VAL A 259 -10.53 -2.09 -3.89
C VAL A 259 -10.23 -3.52 -4.31
N GLY A 260 -10.31 -4.47 -3.38
CA GLY A 260 -10.05 -5.88 -3.65
C GLY A 260 -11.05 -6.75 -2.92
N ASN A 261 -11.85 -7.51 -3.66
CA ASN A 261 -12.93 -8.34 -3.13
C ASN A 261 -12.65 -9.82 -3.35
N TYR A 262 -13.05 -10.66 -2.41
CA TYR A 262 -13.21 -12.08 -2.69
C TYR A 262 -14.37 -12.27 -3.68
N PRO A 263 -14.28 -13.22 -4.62
CA PRO A 263 -15.37 -13.53 -5.56
C PRO A 263 -16.64 -13.98 -4.82
N LEU A 264 -17.77 -13.99 -5.54
CA LEU A 264 -19.05 -14.52 -5.04
C LEU A 264 -19.12 -16.06 -5.02
N THR A 265 -18.02 -16.71 -5.38
CA THR A 265 -17.85 -18.16 -5.49
C THR A 265 -16.59 -18.58 -4.75
N ASN A 266 -16.31 -19.89 -4.69
CA ASN A 266 -15.14 -20.42 -4.00
C ASN A 266 -13.84 -19.74 -4.49
N PRO A 267 -13.12 -19.00 -3.62
CA PRO A 267 -11.91 -18.29 -3.99
C PRO A 267 -10.65 -19.17 -3.96
N LEU A 268 -10.74 -20.43 -3.50
CA LEU A 268 -9.56 -21.28 -3.33
C LEU A 268 -8.85 -21.53 -4.67
N MET A 269 -7.60 -21.09 -4.75
CA MET A 269 -6.70 -21.41 -5.88
C MET A 269 -5.72 -22.52 -5.51
N SER A 270 -5.23 -22.52 -4.27
CA SER A 270 -4.31 -23.55 -3.76
C SER A 270 -4.34 -23.58 -2.23
N GLY A 271 -4.26 -24.79 -1.65
CA GLY A 271 -4.27 -25.01 -0.20
C GLY A 271 -5.60 -25.53 0.31
N TRP A 272 -6.06 -25.00 1.44
CA TRP A 272 -7.25 -25.44 2.15
C TRP A 272 -8.05 -24.26 2.71
N ILE A 273 -9.37 -24.33 2.55
CA ILE A 273 -10.32 -23.43 3.20
C ILE A 273 -11.50 -24.25 3.74
N LEU A 274 -11.92 -23.93 4.95
CA LEU A 274 -13.18 -24.36 5.54
C LEU A 274 -14.11 -23.15 5.64
N GLY A 275 -15.37 -23.30 5.23
CA GLY A 275 -16.40 -22.27 5.40
C GLY A 275 -16.27 -21.10 4.42
N GLU A 276 -15.79 -21.36 3.21
CA GLU A 276 -15.46 -20.35 2.19
C GLU A 276 -16.60 -19.36 1.89
N SER A 277 -17.86 -19.80 2.01
CA SER A 277 -19.03 -18.97 1.75
C SER A 277 -19.14 -17.74 2.64
N LYS A 278 -18.49 -17.73 3.81
CA LYS A 278 -18.47 -16.59 4.73
C LYS A 278 -17.71 -15.37 4.20
N ILE A 279 -16.78 -15.57 3.27
CA ILE A 279 -16.01 -14.48 2.66
C ILE A 279 -16.49 -14.13 1.25
N PHE A 280 -17.52 -14.79 0.71
CA PHE A 280 -18.02 -14.48 -0.63
C PHE A 280 -18.47 -13.02 -0.74
N GLY A 281 -17.92 -12.30 -1.72
CA GLY A 281 -18.20 -10.88 -1.96
C GLY A 281 -17.64 -9.91 -0.90
N LYS A 282 -16.95 -10.40 0.14
CA LYS A 282 -16.33 -9.56 1.17
C LYS A 282 -15.05 -8.92 0.65
N THR A 283 -14.64 -7.84 1.29
CA THR A 283 -13.51 -7.02 0.85
C THR A 283 -12.24 -7.33 1.63
N ALA A 284 -11.15 -7.56 0.90
CA ALA A 284 -9.80 -7.79 1.43
C ALA A 284 -8.92 -6.52 1.38
N VAL A 285 -9.22 -5.57 0.51
CA VAL A 285 -8.48 -4.31 0.38
C VAL A 285 -9.46 -3.15 0.38
N VAL A 286 -9.34 -2.24 1.35
CA VAL A 286 -10.25 -1.11 1.54
C VAL A 286 -9.48 0.21 1.53
N ASP A 287 -9.98 1.20 0.80
CA ASP A 287 -9.53 2.59 0.85
C ASP A 287 -10.57 3.44 1.59
N VAL A 288 -10.19 4.06 2.71
CA VAL A 288 -11.11 4.86 3.54
C VAL A 288 -10.59 6.29 3.66
N PRO A 289 -11.23 7.27 3.00
CA PRO A 289 -10.96 8.68 3.25
C PRO A 289 -11.35 9.07 4.68
N VAL A 290 -10.44 9.71 5.42
CA VAL A 290 -10.67 10.14 6.81
C VAL A 290 -10.07 11.53 7.01
N GLY A 291 -10.92 12.51 7.35
CA GLY A 291 -10.48 13.90 7.46
C GLY A 291 -9.85 14.39 6.15
N ARG A 292 -8.62 14.92 6.23
CA ARG A 292 -7.82 15.30 5.04
C ARG A 292 -6.93 14.18 4.51
N GLY A 293 -6.84 13.07 5.25
CA GLY A 293 -5.97 11.94 4.94
C GLY A 293 -6.78 10.70 4.57
N ARG A 294 -6.19 9.55 4.82
CA ARG A 294 -6.80 8.26 4.50
C ARG A 294 -6.26 7.13 5.35
N ILE A 295 -7.03 6.06 5.42
CA ILE A 295 -6.64 4.79 6.00
C ILE A 295 -6.83 3.70 4.94
N ILE A 296 -5.78 2.94 4.70
CA ILE A 296 -5.79 1.83 3.75
C ILE A 296 -5.67 0.52 4.54
N LEU A 297 -6.71 -0.30 4.44
CA LEU A 297 -6.78 -1.61 5.10
C LEU A 297 -6.40 -2.67 4.09
N LEU A 298 -5.21 -3.25 4.25
CA LEU A 298 -4.78 -4.43 3.49
C LEU A 298 -5.02 -5.64 4.40
N SER A 299 -6.19 -6.27 4.35
CA SER A 299 -6.48 -7.40 5.26
C SER A 299 -5.59 -8.61 5.01
N ILE A 300 -4.94 -8.68 3.85
CA ILE A 300 -3.90 -9.64 3.52
C ILE A 300 -2.52 -9.10 3.89
N ARG A 301 -1.49 -9.96 3.91
CA ARG A 301 -0.08 -9.52 3.90
C ARG A 301 0.41 -9.48 2.45
N PRO A 302 0.42 -8.33 1.76
CA PRO A 302 0.74 -8.30 0.33
C PRO A 302 2.17 -8.75 0.06
N GLN A 303 3.06 -8.59 1.04
CA GLN A 303 4.47 -8.94 0.99
C GLN A 303 4.82 -10.30 1.60
N PHE A 304 3.82 -11.09 2.02
CA PHE A 304 3.98 -12.25 2.91
C PHE A 304 5.30 -13.00 2.69
N ARG A 305 6.16 -12.96 3.71
CA ARG A 305 7.48 -13.64 3.77
C ARG A 305 8.39 -13.42 2.56
N ALA A 306 8.25 -12.29 1.88
CA ALA A 306 8.94 -12.01 0.62
C ALA A 306 8.67 -13.05 -0.51
N GLN A 307 7.55 -13.79 -0.45
CA GLN A 307 7.20 -14.84 -1.41
C GLN A 307 6.13 -14.39 -2.41
N VAL A 308 5.12 -13.63 -1.96
CA VAL A 308 3.93 -13.32 -2.77
C VAL A 308 4.14 -12.06 -3.62
N ARG A 309 5.10 -12.12 -4.54
CA ARG A 309 5.49 -10.97 -5.39
C ARG A 309 4.32 -10.36 -6.17
N GLY A 310 3.31 -11.17 -6.49
CA GLY A 310 2.11 -10.75 -7.23
C GLY A 310 1.25 -9.71 -6.51
N THR A 311 1.37 -9.56 -5.19
CA THR A 311 0.58 -8.60 -4.40
C THR A 311 1.37 -7.40 -3.87
N TYR A 312 2.69 -7.34 -4.10
CA TYR A 312 3.55 -6.27 -3.56
C TYR A 312 3.08 -4.87 -3.95
N LYS A 313 2.56 -4.70 -5.17
CA LYS A 313 2.08 -3.39 -5.62
C LYS A 313 0.93 -2.86 -4.78
N LEU A 314 0.10 -3.69 -4.16
CA LEU A 314 -0.95 -3.19 -3.27
C LEU A 314 -0.34 -2.38 -2.12
N LEU A 315 0.78 -2.85 -1.56
CA LEU A 315 1.53 -2.11 -0.54
C LEU A 315 2.27 -0.90 -1.12
N PHE A 316 3.02 -1.09 -2.21
CA PHE A 316 3.80 -0.01 -2.83
C PHE A 316 2.91 1.15 -3.31
N ASN A 317 1.77 0.81 -3.89
CA ASN A 317 0.81 1.78 -4.38
C ASN A 317 0.16 2.55 -3.25
N SER A 318 -0.17 1.87 -2.15
CA SER A 318 -0.71 2.51 -0.95
C SER A 318 0.23 3.59 -0.39
N VAL A 319 1.55 3.35 -0.45
CA VAL A 319 2.59 4.29 -0.01
C VAL A 319 2.66 5.54 -0.90
N TYR A 320 2.57 5.38 -2.22
CA TYR A 320 2.68 6.50 -3.16
C TYR A 320 1.38 7.26 -3.37
N TYR A 321 0.25 6.54 -3.43
CA TYR A 321 -1.06 7.13 -3.66
C TYR A 321 -1.50 8.04 -2.50
N GLY A 322 -1.21 7.63 -1.27
CA GLY A 322 -1.61 8.37 -0.07
C GLY A 322 -1.33 9.87 -0.11
N PRO A 323 -0.07 10.28 -0.32
CA PRO A 323 0.32 11.69 -0.41
C PRO A 323 0.22 12.30 -1.82
N ALA A 324 -0.22 11.55 -2.84
CA ALA A 324 -0.29 12.05 -4.20
C ALA A 324 -1.43 13.06 -4.39
N THR A 325 -1.24 14.01 -5.30
CA THR A 325 -2.23 15.06 -5.60
C THR A 325 -2.74 14.93 -7.02
N LEU A 326 -4.06 14.93 -7.19
CA LEU A 326 -4.66 14.88 -8.52
C LEU A 326 -4.49 16.23 -9.22
N THR A 327 -3.96 16.21 -10.44
CA THR A 327 -3.71 17.38 -11.28
C THR A 327 -3.90 17.04 -12.76
N THR A 328 -3.69 18.00 -13.64
CA THR A 328 -3.52 17.77 -15.09
C THR A 328 -2.03 17.81 -15.42
N TYR A 329 -1.56 16.80 -16.15
CA TYR A 329 -0.24 16.81 -16.77
C TYR A 329 -0.39 17.26 -18.23
N GLU A 330 0.26 18.36 -18.59
CA GLU A 330 0.22 18.96 -19.93
C GLU A 330 1.29 18.40 -20.88
#